data_AF-A0A1J7GW72-F1
#
_entry.id   AF-A0A1J7GW72-F1
#
_cell.length_a   1.000
_cell.length_b   1.000
_cell.length_c   1.000
_cell.angle_alpha   90.00
_cell.angle_beta   90.00
_cell.angle_gamma   90.00
#
_symmetry.space_group_name_H-M   'P 1'
#
loop_
_entity.id
_entity.type
_entity.pdbx_description
1 polymer ?
#
loop_
_entity_poly.entity_id
_entity_poly.type
_entity_poly.pdbx_seq_one_letter_code
_entity_poly.pdbx_strand_id
1 'polypeptide(L)'
;MLIPLEHVDDEKESSNNDNEVEATISPLISGLPDDISLFCLARVPRKYHSVLKCVSKRWRDLVCSEEWHCYRQKHKLDETWIYALCRDKLDQISCYVLDPNSSSRCWKLMQGLPPRMLRRKGMGFEALGNKLFLLGGCGWSEDATNEAYSYNASMDSWVEAASLSTARCYFASEVLDEKLYAIGGIGSHSSDPHSWDTFDISTNSWTSQTDPNIVPEIEDSVVLDGKIYIRCGKSPATPHVYAVVYEPSSGTWQHADADMVSGWRGPAVVVDGILYVLDQSSGSRLTMWHKERREWMPVGKLSPLLTRPPCQLVAIGKSIFVVGKGLGTVVVDVGDLGNVGRVMMSSSIPKLISDYNVISCKCLTI
;
A
#
# COMPACT_ATOMS: atom_id res chain seq x y z
N MET A 1 44.55 -90.44 11.49
CA MET A 1 45.76 -89.79 10.97
C MET A 1 45.52 -88.29 11.04
N LEU A 2 46.39 -87.56 11.77
CA LEU A 2 46.58 -86.10 11.81
C LEU A 2 45.56 -85.17 12.51
N ILE A 3 46.06 -84.48 13.55
CA ILE A 3 45.70 -83.15 14.12
C ILE A 3 46.38 -82.11 13.17
N PRO A 4 45.99 -80.80 12.94
CA PRO A 4 45.75 -79.76 13.98
C PRO A 4 45.02 -78.40 13.65
N LEU A 5 44.84 -77.57 14.71
CA LEU A 5 45.04 -76.09 14.86
C LEU A 5 44.04 -74.98 14.40
N GLU A 6 44.11 -73.90 15.20
CA GLU A 6 43.34 -72.64 15.40
C GLU A 6 43.29 -71.62 14.24
N HIS A 7 42.29 -70.71 14.24
CA HIS A 7 42.50 -69.25 14.01
C HIS A 7 41.33 -68.33 14.45
N VAL A 8 41.68 -67.06 14.64
CA VAL A 8 41.05 -65.93 15.36
C VAL A 8 40.31 -64.95 14.41
N ASP A 9 39.65 -63.92 14.97
CA ASP A 9 39.20 -62.62 14.40
C ASP A 9 37.80 -62.60 13.71
N ASP A 10 36.94 -61.56 13.74
CA ASP A 10 37.02 -60.17 14.25
C ASP A 10 35.61 -59.53 14.33
N GLU A 11 35.54 -58.38 14.97
CA GLU A 11 34.40 -57.51 15.34
C GLU A 11 33.37 -57.12 14.25
N LYS A 12 32.12 -56.87 14.70
CA LYS A 12 31.34 -55.64 14.37
C LYS A 12 30.07 -55.51 15.23
N GLU A 13 30.17 -54.79 16.35
CA GLU A 13 29.01 -54.19 17.03
C GLU A 13 28.65 -52.86 16.34
N SER A 14 27.47 -52.79 15.74
CA SER A 14 26.88 -51.55 15.26
C SER A 14 26.18 -50.84 16.42
N SER A 15 26.79 -49.77 16.93
CA SER A 15 26.18 -48.85 17.88
C SER A 15 25.12 -47.99 17.17
N ASN A 16 23.85 -48.17 17.57
CA ASN A 16 22.77 -47.23 17.30
C ASN A 16 23.02 -45.97 18.14
N ASN A 17 23.56 -44.93 17.50
CA ASN A 17 23.51 -43.57 18.01
C ASN A 17 22.23 -42.90 17.48
N ASP A 18 21.12 -43.10 18.19
CA ASP A 18 19.96 -42.22 18.08
C ASP A 18 20.25 -40.93 18.87
N ASN A 19 21.13 -40.09 18.30
CA ASN A 19 21.22 -38.68 18.69
C ASN A 19 20.44 -37.88 17.64
N GLU A 20 19.14 -37.73 17.88
CA GLU A 20 18.40 -36.59 17.33
C GLU A 20 19.10 -35.33 17.81
N VAL A 21 19.85 -34.70 16.90
CA VAL A 21 20.41 -33.36 17.11
C VAL A 21 19.22 -32.41 17.11
N GLU A 22 18.63 -32.21 18.29
CA GLU A 22 17.87 -31.00 18.60
C GLU A 22 18.85 -29.85 18.35
N ALA A 23 18.73 -29.20 17.19
CA ALA A 23 19.53 -28.03 16.87
C ALA A 23 19.24 -27.00 17.98
N THR A 24 20.17 -26.83 18.92
CA THR A 24 20.04 -25.86 20.01
C THR A 24 19.90 -24.50 19.37
N ILE A 25 18.65 -24.05 19.30
CA ILE A 25 18.28 -22.76 18.76
C ILE A 25 18.95 -21.72 19.67
N SER A 26 19.89 -20.94 19.12
CA SER A 26 20.55 -19.90 19.90
C SER A 26 19.51 -18.89 20.41
N PRO A 27 19.60 -18.44 21.68
CA PRO A 27 18.62 -17.51 22.22
C PRO A 27 18.66 -16.17 21.47
N LEU A 28 17.53 -15.46 21.43
CA LEU A 28 17.46 -14.11 20.87
C LEU A 28 18.39 -13.16 21.63
N ILE A 29 18.28 -13.13 22.96
CA ILE A 29 19.19 -12.37 23.83
C ILE A 29 19.78 -13.37 24.83
N SER A 30 21.11 -13.48 24.82
CA SER A 30 21.81 -14.35 25.77
C SER A 30 21.43 -14.02 27.22
N GLY A 31 20.99 -15.03 27.96
CA GLY A 31 20.56 -14.88 29.36
C GLY A 31 19.11 -14.44 29.55
N LEU A 32 18.33 -14.27 28.48
CA LEU A 32 16.88 -14.04 28.55
C LEU A 32 16.11 -15.15 27.83
N PRO A 33 14.94 -15.55 28.36
CA PRO A 33 13.95 -16.31 27.61
C PRO A 33 13.52 -15.58 26.32
N ASP A 34 13.18 -16.33 25.28
CA ASP A 34 12.87 -15.77 23.96
C ASP A 34 11.55 -14.97 23.93
N ASP A 35 10.58 -15.30 24.79
CA ASP A 35 9.34 -14.54 24.97
C ASP A 35 9.59 -13.13 25.54
N ILE A 36 10.46 -13.03 26.56
CA ILE A 36 10.91 -11.75 27.11
C ILE A 36 11.77 -11.00 26.10
N SER A 37 12.59 -11.71 25.35
CA SER A 37 13.40 -11.12 24.29
C SER A 37 12.53 -10.50 23.20
N LEU A 38 11.51 -11.23 22.71
CA LEU A 38 10.53 -10.74 21.76
C LEU A 38 9.78 -9.52 22.32
N PHE A 39 9.31 -9.58 23.57
CA PHE A 39 8.64 -8.46 24.23
C PHE A 39 9.50 -7.19 24.25
N CYS A 40 10.80 -7.32 24.56
CA CYS A 40 11.73 -6.20 24.59
C CYS A 40 12.00 -5.67 23.17
N LEU A 41 12.30 -6.55 22.23
CA LEU A 41 12.64 -6.18 20.85
C LEU A 41 11.45 -5.55 20.12
N ALA A 42 10.24 -6.09 20.28
CA ALA A 42 9.03 -5.60 19.61
C ALA A 42 8.67 -4.15 19.95
N ARG A 43 9.18 -3.60 21.07
CA ARG A 43 8.99 -2.20 21.46
C ARG A 43 9.91 -1.22 20.76
N VAL A 44 10.94 -1.72 20.06
CA VAL A 44 11.87 -0.86 19.36
C VAL A 44 11.16 -0.21 18.16
N PRO A 45 11.18 1.14 18.07
CA PRO A 45 10.52 1.85 16.97
C PRO A 45 11.02 1.43 15.59
N ARG A 46 10.13 1.45 14.60
CA ARG A 46 10.35 1.03 13.21
C ARG A 46 11.57 1.65 12.56
N LYS A 47 11.87 2.91 12.88
CA LYS A 47 13.06 3.63 12.38
C LYS A 47 14.39 2.97 12.75
N TYR A 48 14.43 2.09 13.76
CA TYR A 48 15.62 1.35 14.18
C TYR A 48 15.62 -0.12 13.73
N HIS A 49 14.59 -0.60 13.04
CA HIS A 49 14.52 -2.00 12.61
C HIS A 49 15.67 -2.38 11.67
N SER A 50 16.15 -1.45 10.83
CA SER A 50 17.35 -1.68 10.01
C SER A 50 18.60 -1.98 10.85
N VAL A 51 18.74 -1.32 12.01
CA VAL A 51 19.84 -1.55 12.95
C VAL A 51 19.66 -2.89 13.68
N LEU A 52 18.44 -3.24 14.10
CA LEU A 52 18.15 -4.53 14.74
C LEU A 52 18.55 -5.71 13.84
N LYS A 53 18.24 -5.62 12.54
CA LYS A 53 18.59 -6.65 11.53
C LYS A 53 20.11 -6.84 11.34
N CYS A 54 20.92 -5.90 11.81
CA CYS A 54 22.38 -5.98 11.74
C CYS A 54 23.01 -6.66 12.95
N VAL A 55 22.28 -6.87 14.05
CA VAL A 55 22.81 -7.45 15.29
C VAL A 55 23.14 -8.94 15.14
N SER A 56 22.21 -9.73 14.59
CA SER A 56 22.41 -11.16 14.33
C SER A 56 21.49 -11.66 13.22
N LYS A 57 21.78 -12.83 12.65
CA LYS A 57 20.89 -13.50 11.69
C LYS A 57 19.52 -13.76 12.32
N ARG A 58 19.49 -14.26 13.56
CA ARG A 58 18.26 -14.55 14.30
C ARG A 58 17.38 -13.31 14.51
N TRP A 59 17.97 -12.16 14.85
CA TRP A 59 17.22 -10.91 14.99
C TRP A 59 16.66 -10.44 13.66
N ARG A 60 17.44 -10.60 12.58
CA ARG A 60 16.98 -10.29 11.23
C ARG A 60 15.79 -11.16 10.85
N ASP A 61 15.91 -12.47 11.08
CA ASP A 61 14.86 -13.44 10.75
C ASP A 61 13.60 -13.16 11.56
N LEU A 62 13.74 -12.82 12.86
CA LEU A 62 12.63 -12.40 13.70
C LEU A 62 11.96 -11.11 13.18
N VAL A 63 12.71 -10.03 12.96
CA VAL A 63 12.13 -8.75 12.50
C VAL A 63 11.46 -8.88 11.12
N CYS A 64 11.88 -9.86 10.31
CA CYS A 64 11.29 -10.18 9.03
C CYS A 64 10.17 -11.24 9.08
N SER A 65 9.88 -11.82 10.25
CA SER A 65 8.90 -12.89 10.39
C SER A 65 7.47 -12.37 10.54
N GLU A 66 6.52 -13.25 10.23
CA GLU A 66 5.10 -12.99 10.49
C GLU A 66 4.80 -12.92 12.00
N GLU A 67 5.48 -13.73 12.82
CA GLU A 67 5.38 -13.70 14.28
C GLU A 67 5.64 -12.30 14.84
N TRP A 68 6.67 -11.62 14.38
CA TRP A 68 6.99 -10.26 14.79
C TRP A 68 5.86 -9.28 14.46
N HIS A 69 5.32 -9.36 13.24
CA HIS A 69 4.23 -8.49 12.80
C HIS A 69 2.95 -8.75 13.59
N CYS A 70 2.53 -10.01 13.72
CA CYS A 70 1.38 -10.41 14.52
C CYS A 70 1.52 -9.98 15.98
N TYR A 71 2.71 -10.12 16.57
CA TYR A 71 2.98 -9.70 17.94
C TYR A 71 2.80 -8.19 18.09
N ARG A 72 3.44 -7.39 17.23
CA ARG A 72 3.34 -5.93 17.29
C ARG A 72 1.90 -5.45 17.10
N GLN A 73 1.19 -5.99 16.12
CA GLN A 73 -0.22 -5.67 15.87
C GLN A 73 -1.09 -6.02 17.10
N LYS A 74 -0.96 -7.24 17.64
CA LYS A 74 -1.70 -7.69 18.83
C LYS A 74 -1.47 -6.78 20.04
N HIS A 75 -0.26 -6.24 20.18
CA HIS A 75 0.13 -5.39 21.30
C HIS A 75 0.03 -3.88 21.00
N LYS A 76 -0.55 -3.48 19.85
CA LYS A 76 -0.69 -2.07 19.42
C LYS A 76 0.64 -1.32 19.38
N LEU A 77 1.68 -2.01 18.94
CA LEU A 77 3.03 -1.49 18.75
C LEU A 77 3.31 -1.16 17.28
N ASP A 78 2.35 -1.42 16.39
CA ASP A 78 2.45 -1.19 14.97
C ASP A 78 2.58 0.30 14.63
N GLU A 79 3.37 0.60 13.60
CA GLU A 79 3.65 1.97 13.18
C GLU A 79 3.26 2.17 11.71
N THR A 80 2.28 3.04 11.49
CA THR A 80 1.86 3.45 10.14
C THR A 80 2.77 4.54 9.59
N TRP A 81 3.42 4.25 8.46
CA TRP A 81 4.18 5.24 7.69
C TRP A 81 3.49 5.52 6.36
N ILE A 82 3.70 6.71 5.81
CA ILE A 82 3.11 7.14 4.54
C ILE A 82 4.13 6.97 3.43
N TYR A 83 3.70 6.41 2.31
CA TYR A 83 4.48 6.22 1.10
C TYR A 83 3.86 7.02 -0.03
N ALA A 84 4.68 7.79 -0.74
CA ALA A 84 4.25 8.63 -1.85
C ALA A 84 5.02 8.26 -3.12
N LEU A 85 4.27 7.84 -4.14
CA LEU A 85 4.79 7.66 -5.49
C LEU A 85 4.79 9.02 -6.20
N CYS A 86 5.95 9.44 -6.66
CA CYS A 86 6.18 10.75 -7.27
C CYS A 86 6.72 10.61 -8.68
N ARG A 87 6.43 11.61 -9.52
CA ARG A 87 7.00 11.77 -10.85
C ARG A 87 7.68 13.12 -10.99
N ASP A 88 8.86 13.11 -11.60
CA ASP A 88 9.62 14.31 -11.89
C ASP A 88 9.33 14.91 -13.27
N LYS A 89 10.04 15.97 -13.65
CA LYS A 89 9.87 16.64 -14.95
C LYS A 89 10.41 15.81 -16.13
N LEU A 90 11.19 14.77 -15.87
CA LEU A 90 11.76 13.85 -16.85
C LEU A 90 10.95 12.55 -16.94
N ASP A 91 9.72 12.54 -16.40
CA ASP A 91 8.83 11.38 -16.29
C ASP A 91 9.41 10.21 -15.47
N GLN A 92 10.43 10.46 -14.64
CA GLN A 92 11.00 9.44 -13.77
C GLN A 92 10.22 9.28 -12.47
N ILE A 93 9.92 8.02 -12.12
CA ILE A 93 9.24 7.63 -10.89
C ILE A 93 10.22 7.54 -9.73
N SER A 94 9.80 8.04 -8.57
CA SER A 94 10.50 7.92 -7.30
C SER A 94 9.50 7.63 -6.19
N CYS A 95 9.89 6.86 -5.18
CA CYS A 95 9.04 6.59 -4.01
C CYS A 95 9.66 7.22 -2.78
N TYR A 96 8.85 7.94 -2.01
CA TYR A 96 9.28 8.59 -0.78
C TYR A 96 8.49 8.04 0.40
N VAL A 97 9.13 7.98 1.57
CA VAL A 97 8.51 7.52 2.81
C VAL A 97 8.57 8.60 3.88
N LEU A 98 7.48 8.76 4.63
CA LEU A 98 7.34 9.68 5.75
C LEU A 98 6.91 8.90 7.00
N ASP A 99 7.69 9.04 8.06
CA ASP A 99 7.27 8.71 9.42
C ASP A 99 6.51 9.93 10.01
N PRO A 100 5.18 9.84 10.16
CA PRO A 100 4.38 10.96 10.66
C PRO A 100 4.69 11.32 12.12
N ASN A 101 5.23 10.37 12.89
CA ASN A 101 5.55 10.53 14.31
C ASN A 101 7.00 11.01 14.54
N SER A 102 7.84 11.02 13.49
CA SER A 102 9.20 11.54 13.59
C SER A 102 9.20 13.03 13.92
N SER A 103 10.11 13.49 14.79
CA SER A 103 10.29 14.91 15.09
C SER A 103 10.73 15.74 13.88
N SER A 104 11.46 15.13 12.94
CA SER A 104 11.93 15.81 11.72
C SER A 104 10.89 15.84 10.60
N ARG A 105 9.84 15.00 10.67
CA ARG A 105 8.76 14.83 9.66
C ARG A 105 9.23 15.00 8.21
N CYS A 106 10.38 14.43 7.87
CA CYS A 106 10.99 14.64 6.57
C CYS A 106 10.80 13.41 5.70
N TRP A 107 10.33 13.63 4.48
CA TRP A 107 10.26 12.59 3.46
C TRP A 107 11.67 12.08 3.12
N LYS A 108 11.81 10.76 3.06
CA LYS A 108 13.05 10.09 2.67
C LYS A 108 12.85 9.37 1.35
N LEU A 109 13.79 9.54 0.43
CA LEU A 109 13.80 8.81 -0.83
C LEU A 109 14.09 7.32 -0.56
N MET A 110 13.21 6.46 -1.06
CA MET A 110 13.45 5.02 -1.09
C MET A 110 14.32 4.64 -2.27
N GLN A 111 15.19 3.66 -2.05
CA GLN A 111 16.06 3.12 -3.10
C GLN A 111 15.47 1.82 -3.67
N GLY A 112 15.98 1.41 -4.82
CA GLY A 112 15.70 0.07 -5.36
C GLY A 112 14.33 -0.09 -6.01
N LEU A 113 13.71 0.99 -6.51
CA LEU A 113 12.54 0.85 -7.39
C LEU A 113 12.90 -0.03 -8.61
N PRO A 114 12.01 -0.94 -9.04
CA PRO A 114 12.25 -1.80 -10.18
C PRO A 114 12.57 -0.98 -11.45
N PRO A 115 13.71 -1.19 -12.13
CA PRO A 115 14.14 -0.34 -13.25
C PRO A 115 13.11 -0.24 -14.39
N ARG A 116 12.37 -1.32 -14.64
CA ARG A 116 11.33 -1.40 -15.67
C ARG A 116 10.12 -0.48 -15.40
N MET A 117 9.91 -0.08 -14.15
CA MET A 117 8.77 0.74 -13.74
C MET A 117 9.10 2.23 -13.71
N LEU A 118 10.38 2.61 -13.85
CA LEU A 118 10.85 3.97 -13.60
C LEU A 118 10.26 5.03 -14.55
N ARG A 119 9.71 4.64 -15.69
CA ARG A 119 9.14 5.57 -16.68
C ARG A 119 7.69 5.23 -17.05
N ARG A 120 7.07 4.29 -16.35
CA ARG A 120 5.70 3.87 -16.65
C ARG A 120 4.67 4.90 -16.15
N LYS A 121 3.54 4.96 -16.85
CA LYS A 121 2.37 5.78 -16.56
C LYS A 121 1.16 4.90 -16.30
N GLY A 122 0.15 5.46 -15.60
CA GLY A 122 -1.08 4.75 -15.29
C GLY A 122 -0.88 3.47 -14.47
N MET A 123 0.05 3.49 -13.51
CA MET A 123 0.36 2.35 -12.64
C MET A 123 -0.56 2.33 -11.42
N GLY A 124 -0.88 1.14 -10.92
CA GLY A 124 -1.48 0.95 -9.60
C GLY A 124 -0.42 0.98 -8.51
N PHE A 125 -0.75 1.55 -7.35
CA PHE A 125 0.13 1.61 -6.18
C PHE A 125 -0.67 1.44 -4.91
N GLU A 126 -0.60 0.27 -4.27
CA GLU A 126 -1.48 -0.10 -3.14
C GLU A 126 -0.73 -0.72 -1.97
N ALA A 127 -1.29 -0.60 -0.76
CA ALA A 127 -0.80 -1.28 0.42
C ALA A 127 -1.72 -2.45 0.78
N LEU A 128 -1.18 -3.66 0.82
CA LEU A 128 -1.91 -4.87 1.23
C LEU A 128 -1.08 -5.64 2.26
N GLY A 129 -1.67 -5.86 3.44
CA GLY A 129 -0.97 -6.43 4.59
C GLY A 129 0.26 -5.57 4.95
N ASN A 130 1.43 -6.21 5.03
CA ASN A 130 2.71 -5.56 5.32
C ASN A 130 3.55 -5.26 4.05
N LYS A 131 2.93 -5.26 2.87
CA LYS A 131 3.59 -5.00 1.58
C LYS A 131 2.97 -3.84 0.82
N LEU A 132 3.78 -3.14 0.04
CA LEU A 132 3.31 -2.22 -1.00
C LEU A 132 3.41 -2.92 -2.36
N PHE A 133 2.42 -2.72 -3.21
CA PHE A 133 2.35 -3.27 -4.55
C PHE A 133 2.45 -2.15 -5.58
N LEU A 134 3.19 -2.42 -6.65
CA LEU A 134 3.34 -1.56 -7.81
C LEU A 134 2.94 -2.37 -9.04
N LEU A 135 1.91 -1.92 -9.74
CA LEU A 135 1.16 -2.75 -10.68
C LEU A 135 1.10 -2.10 -12.06
N GLY A 136 1.37 -2.89 -13.10
CA GLY A 136 1.04 -2.57 -14.48
C GLY A 136 1.63 -1.25 -14.98
N GLY A 137 0.85 -0.56 -15.80
CA GLY A 137 1.23 0.70 -16.43
C GLY A 137 1.82 0.52 -17.83
N CYS A 138 2.10 1.62 -18.48
CA CYS A 138 2.55 1.67 -19.88
C CYS A 138 3.67 2.71 -20.03
N GLY A 139 4.62 2.49 -20.95
CA GLY A 139 5.62 3.51 -21.27
C GLY A 139 5.04 4.58 -22.20
N TRP A 140 4.26 4.14 -23.19
CA TRP A 140 3.63 4.94 -24.24
C TRP A 140 2.15 4.52 -24.35
N SER A 141 1.51 4.75 -25.50
CA SER A 141 0.19 4.18 -25.78
C SER A 141 0.36 2.77 -26.35
N GLU A 142 -0.53 1.84 -25.98
CA GLU A 142 -0.57 0.44 -26.47
C GLU A 142 0.52 -0.53 -25.97
N ASP A 143 1.33 -0.14 -24.97
CA ASP A 143 2.36 -1.01 -24.33
C ASP A 143 2.06 -1.30 -22.85
N ALA A 144 0.77 -1.48 -22.52
CA ALA A 144 0.34 -1.89 -21.19
C ALA A 144 1.06 -3.18 -20.75
N THR A 145 1.43 -3.26 -19.48
CA THR A 145 2.08 -4.45 -18.89
C THR A 145 1.24 -5.07 -17.78
N ASN A 146 1.46 -6.35 -17.53
CA ASN A 146 0.95 -7.07 -16.37
C ASN A 146 2.03 -7.28 -15.28
N GLU A 147 3.22 -6.70 -15.43
CA GLU A 147 4.26 -6.76 -14.42
C GLU A 147 3.75 -6.23 -13.07
N ALA A 148 4.05 -6.96 -11.99
CA ALA A 148 3.75 -6.57 -10.63
C ALA A 148 5.00 -6.70 -9.77
N TYR A 149 5.18 -5.74 -8.86
CA TYR A 149 6.25 -5.77 -7.88
C TYR A 149 5.68 -5.54 -6.49
N SER A 150 6.25 -6.20 -5.50
CA SER A 150 5.91 -5.96 -4.10
C SER A 150 7.14 -5.49 -3.33
N TYR A 151 6.98 -4.50 -2.47
CA TYR A 151 7.99 -4.03 -1.54
C TYR A 151 7.74 -4.65 -0.17
N ASN A 152 8.75 -5.37 0.32
CA ASN A 152 8.76 -5.86 1.69
C ASN A 152 9.52 -4.85 2.56
N ALA A 153 8.79 -4.12 3.39
CA ALA A 153 9.37 -3.11 4.26
C ALA A 153 10.25 -3.69 5.39
N SER A 154 10.05 -4.94 5.79
CA SER A 154 10.95 -5.63 6.71
C SER A 154 12.29 -5.95 6.06
N MET A 155 12.32 -6.22 4.75
CA MET A 155 13.56 -6.48 4.01
C MET A 155 14.17 -5.22 3.38
N ASP A 156 13.39 -4.13 3.26
CA ASP A 156 13.75 -2.91 2.54
C ASP A 156 14.12 -3.18 1.07
N SER A 157 13.33 -4.02 0.41
CA SER A 157 13.58 -4.41 -0.98
C SER A 157 12.27 -4.62 -1.76
N TRP A 158 12.35 -4.29 -3.05
CA TRP A 158 11.34 -4.66 -4.04
C TRP A 158 11.66 -6.04 -4.61
N VAL A 159 10.64 -6.86 -4.76
CA VAL A 159 10.69 -8.17 -5.40
C VAL A 159 9.59 -8.28 -6.43
N GLU A 160 9.79 -9.11 -7.46
CA GLU A 160 8.74 -9.44 -8.41
C GLU A 160 7.59 -10.15 -7.69
N ALA A 161 6.36 -9.78 -8.02
CA ALA A 161 5.14 -10.40 -7.51
C ALA A 161 4.45 -11.16 -8.66
N ALA A 162 3.40 -11.93 -8.33
CA ALA A 162 2.60 -12.57 -9.37
C ALA A 162 2.05 -11.51 -10.34
N SER A 163 2.27 -11.72 -11.63
CA SER A 163 1.80 -10.81 -12.68
C SER A 163 0.28 -10.77 -12.74
N LEU A 164 -0.28 -9.61 -13.09
CA LEU A 164 -1.72 -9.46 -13.31
C LEU A 164 -2.20 -10.43 -14.41
N SER A 165 -3.46 -10.84 -14.33
CA SER A 165 -4.07 -11.66 -15.38
C SER A 165 -4.18 -10.89 -16.69
N THR A 166 -4.47 -9.59 -16.62
CA THR A 166 -4.59 -8.69 -17.77
C THR A 166 -3.56 -7.58 -17.66
N ALA A 167 -2.82 -7.34 -18.75
CA ALA A 167 -1.93 -6.19 -18.86
C ALA A 167 -2.77 -4.91 -18.94
N ARG A 168 -2.53 -3.94 -18.04
CA ARG A 168 -3.36 -2.73 -17.95
C ARG A 168 -2.58 -1.49 -17.52
N CYS A 169 -3.03 -0.32 -17.97
CA CYS A 169 -2.60 1.00 -17.52
C CYS A 169 -3.80 1.95 -17.35
N TYR A 170 -3.64 3.02 -16.57
CA TYR A 170 -4.70 3.99 -16.25
C TYR A 170 -5.97 3.32 -15.68
N PHE A 171 -5.76 2.30 -14.85
CA PHE A 171 -6.78 1.54 -14.15
C PHE A 171 -6.92 2.04 -12.71
N ALA A 172 -8.05 1.71 -12.07
CA ALA A 172 -8.20 1.90 -10.64
C ALA A 172 -7.60 0.74 -9.86
N SER A 173 -7.02 1.00 -8.70
CA SER A 173 -6.56 -0.04 -7.78
C SER A 173 -7.09 0.21 -6.38
N GLU A 174 -7.60 -0.83 -5.73
CA GLU A 174 -8.15 -0.73 -4.37
C GLU A 174 -7.94 -2.00 -3.58
N VAL A 175 -7.88 -1.88 -2.25
CA VAL A 175 -7.82 -3.03 -1.33
C VAL A 175 -9.12 -3.13 -0.57
N LEU A 176 -9.79 -4.27 -0.70
CA LEU A 176 -11.04 -4.59 -0.02
C LEU A 176 -10.99 -6.04 0.46
N ASP A 177 -11.39 -6.28 1.71
CA ASP A 177 -11.44 -7.62 2.32
C ASP A 177 -10.16 -8.44 2.09
N GLU A 178 -9.01 -7.83 2.37
CA GLU A 178 -7.66 -8.42 2.22
C GLU A 178 -7.31 -8.86 0.79
N LYS A 179 -8.05 -8.38 -0.20
CA LYS A 179 -7.78 -8.61 -1.63
C LYS A 179 -7.48 -7.31 -2.32
N LEU A 180 -6.59 -7.39 -3.30
CA LEU A 180 -6.18 -6.25 -4.12
C LEU A 180 -6.85 -6.35 -5.49
N TYR A 181 -7.55 -5.29 -5.85
CA TYR A 181 -8.32 -5.18 -7.09
C TYR A 181 -7.60 -4.25 -8.06
N ALA A 182 -7.53 -4.65 -9.33
CA ALA A 182 -7.03 -3.83 -10.43
C ALA A 182 -8.14 -3.77 -11.50
N ILE A 183 -8.80 -2.62 -11.64
CA ILE A 183 -10.13 -2.49 -12.25
C ILE A 183 -10.08 -1.57 -13.48
N GLY A 184 -10.60 -2.08 -14.60
CA GLY A 184 -10.69 -1.40 -15.89
C GLY A 184 -9.34 -0.94 -16.43
N GLY A 185 -9.32 0.25 -17.02
CA GLY A 185 -8.15 0.84 -17.68
C GLY A 185 -7.93 0.33 -19.10
N ILE A 186 -6.77 0.66 -19.66
CA ILE A 186 -6.40 0.37 -21.05
C ILE A 186 -5.49 -0.86 -21.05
N GLY A 187 -5.88 -1.89 -21.81
CA GLY A 187 -5.08 -3.08 -22.04
C GLY A 187 -4.81 -3.31 -23.53
N SER A 188 -4.52 -4.55 -23.90
CA SER A 188 -4.24 -4.97 -25.28
C SER A 188 -5.51 -5.34 -26.06
N HIS A 189 -6.60 -5.67 -25.37
CA HIS A 189 -7.87 -6.07 -25.96
C HIS A 189 -8.96 -5.03 -25.67
N SER A 190 -9.92 -4.90 -26.58
CA SER A 190 -11.04 -3.97 -26.43
C SER A 190 -11.97 -4.31 -25.26
N SER A 191 -11.91 -5.54 -24.75
CA SER A 191 -12.65 -5.99 -23.57
C SER A 191 -11.97 -5.63 -22.25
N ASP A 192 -10.68 -5.33 -22.24
CA ASP A 192 -9.90 -5.10 -21.02
C ASP A 192 -10.44 -3.97 -20.14
N PRO A 193 -10.95 -2.85 -20.70
CA PRO A 193 -11.59 -1.81 -19.90
C PRO A 193 -12.82 -2.28 -19.11
N HIS A 194 -13.45 -3.37 -19.53
CA HIS A 194 -14.65 -3.95 -18.90
C HIS A 194 -14.29 -5.13 -17.97
N SER A 195 -13.04 -5.18 -17.50
CA SER A 195 -12.50 -6.27 -16.68
C SER A 195 -11.87 -5.78 -15.39
N TRP A 196 -11.77 -6.65 -14.39
CA TRP A 196 -10.91 -6.43 -13.23
C TRP A 196 -10.19 -7.71 -12.83
N ASP A 197 -8.98 -7.54 -12.29
CA ASP A 197 -8.21 -8.63 -11.71
C ASP A 197 -8.26 -8.50 -10.19
N THR A 198 -8.42 -9.63 -9.50
CA THR A 198 -8.40 -9.72 -8.03
C THR A 198 -7.22 -10.59 -7.60
N PHE A 199 -6.36 -10.03 -6.76
CA PHE A 199 -5.22 -10.73 -6.16
C PHE A 199 -5.58 -11.24 -4.77
N ASP A 200 -5.31 -12.52 -4.55
CA ASP A 200 -5.39 -13.15 -3.24
C ASP A 200 -3.97 -13.43 -2.73
N ILE A 201 -3.63 -12.83 -1.58
CA ILE A 201 -2.29 -12.96 -0.99
C ILE A 201 -2.01 -14.38 -0.49
N SER A 202 -3.05 -15.14 -0.12
CA SER A 202 -2.91 -16.50 0.42
C SER A 202 -2.51 -17.50 -0.66
N THR A 203 -3.03 -17.33 -1.88
CA THR A 203 -2.69 -18.17 -3.04
C THR A 203 -1.62 -17.56 -3.93
N ASN A 204 -1.24 -16.29 -3.68
CA ASN A 204 -0.30 -15.51 -4.49
C ASN A 204 -0.68 -15.54 -5.98
N SER A 205 -1.96 -15.34 -6.29
CA SER A 205 -2.48 -15.45 -7.66
C SER A 205 -3.53 -14.38 -7.97
N TRP A 206 -3.57 -13.98 -9.24
CA TRP A 206 -4.61 -13.11 -9.77
C TRP A 206 -5.72 -13.91 -10.46
N THR A 207 -6.96 -13.43 -10.34
CA THR A 207 -8.13 -13.95 -11.04
C THR A 207 -8.85 -12.82 -11.76
N SER A 208 -9.14 -13.01 -13.05
CA SER A 208 -9.78 -12.00 -13.88
C SER A 208 -11.29 -12.24 -13.99
N GLN A 209 -12.05 -11.15 -13.96
CA GLN A 209 -13.50 -11.13 -14.13
C GLN A 209 -13.89 -9.99 -15.08
N THR A 210 -15.07 -10.08 -15.68
CA THR A 210 -15.60 -9.07 -16.60
C THR A 210 -17.01 -8.64 -16.22
N ASP A 211 -17.31 -7.36 -16.40
CA ASP A 211 -18.63 -6.78 -16.22
C ASP A 211 -18.76 -5.57 -17.18
N PRO A 212 -19.79 -5.55 -18.04
CA PRO A 212 -19.99 -4.46 -19.01
C PRO A 212 -20.24 -3.09 -18.36
N ASN A 213 -20.59 -3.04 -17.07
CA ASN A 213 -20.80 -1.78 -16.35
C ASN A 213 -19.49 -1.10 -15.94
N ILE A 214 -18.34 -1.78 -15.99
CA ILE A 214 -17.03 -1.15 -15.83
C ILE A 214 -16.71 -0.38 -17.10
N VAL A 215 -16.09 0.79 -16.98
CA VAL A 215 -15.88 1.70 -18.12
C VAL A 215 -14.42 2.19 -18.20
N PRO A 216 -13.95 2.58 -19.39
CA PRO A 216 -12.56 2.98 -19.60
C PRO A 216 -12.17 4.32 -18.96
N GLU A 217 -13.10 5.26 -18.78
CA GLU A 217 -12.79 6.64 -18.36
C GLU A 217 -12.56 6.77 -16.84
N ILE A 218 -11.67 5.98 -16.26
CA ILE A 218 -11.40 6.01 -14.81
C ILE A 218 -10.64 7.30 -14.43
N GLU A 219 -11.17 8.05 -13.47
CA GLU A 219 -10.53 9.26 -12.93
C GLU A 219 -10.05 9.10 -11.48
N ASP A 220 -10.80 8.37 -10.64
CA ASP A 220 -10.48 8.17 -9.23
C ASP A 220 -11.18 6.92 -8.68
N SER A 221 -10.72 6.41 -7.54
CA SER A 221 -11.35 5.28 -6.85
C SER A 221 -11.30 5.44 -5.33
N VAL A 222 -12.22 4.76 -4.64
CA VAL A 222 -12.23 4.73 -3.18
C VAL A 222 -12.98 3.51 -2.65
N VAL A 223 -12.52 2.96 -1.52
CA VAL A 223 -13.30 2.00 -0.73
C VAL A 223 -14.12 2.73 0.34
N LEU A 224 -15.44 2.55 0.31
CA LEU A 224 -16.39 3.13 1.25
C LEU A 224 -17.45 2.08 1.61
N ASP A 225 -17.74 1.91 2.90
CA ASP A 225 -18.76 0.98 3.40
C ASP A 225 -18.64 -0.46 2.86
N GLY A 226 -17.42 -0.97 2.71
CA GLY A 226 -17.17 -2.32 2.19
C GLY A 226 -17.42 -2.47 0.69
N LYS A 227 -17.46 -1.36 -0.06
CA LYS A 227 -17.67 -1.34 -1.52
C LYS A 227 -16.58 -0.55 -2.20
N ILE A 228 -16.27 -0.91 -3.44
CA ILE A 228 -15.33 -0.16 -4.28
C ILE A 228 -16.12 0.77 -5.18
N TYR A 229 -15.84 2.06 -5.10
CA TYR A 229 -16.42 3.08 -5.97
C TYR A 229 -15.37 3.53 -6.97
N ILE A 230 -15.74 3.58 -8.24
CA ILE A 230 -14.91 4.09 -9.33
C ILE A 230 -15.59 5.33 -9.91
N ARG A 231 -14.90 6.46 -9.85
CA ARG A 231 -15.35 7.70 -10.47
C ARG A 231 -14.91 7.74 -11.91
N CYS A 232 -15.86 8.01 -12.78
CA CYS A 232 -15.68 7.98 -14.22
C CYS A 232 -15.80 9.39 -14.80
N GLY A 233 -14.87 9.72 -15.68
CA GLY A 233 -14.81 10.97 -16.42
C GLY A 233 -15.87 11.09 -17.50
N LYS A 234 -15.84 12.24 -18.17
CA LYS A 234 -16.75 12.51 -19.29
C LYS A 234 -16.26 11.81 -20.55
N SER A 235 -17.18 11.23 -21.30
CA SER A 235 -16.95 10.70 -22.64
C SER A 235 -17.96 11.31 -23.62
N PRO A 236 -17.77 11.14 -24.95
CA PRO A 236 -18.80 11.51 -25.92
C PRO A 236 -20.15 10.82 -25.68
N ALA A 237 -20.15 9.62 -25.10
CA ALA A 237 -21.36 8.88 -24.74
C ALA A 237 -21.95 9.31 -23.39
N THR A 238 -21.11 9.76 -22.44
CA THR A 238 -21.49 10.16 -21.08
C THR A 238 -20.99 11.58 -20.78
N PRO A 239 -21.76 12.63 -21.10
CA PRO A 239 -21.31 14.02 -20.99
C PRO A 239 -21.19 14.53 -19.53
N HIS A 240 -21.60 13.73 -18.55
CA HIS A 240 -21.54 14.04 -17.13
C HIS A 240 -20.62 13.05 -16.41
N VAL A 241 -19.95 13.51 -15.35
CA VAL A 241 -19.21 12.64 -14.43
C VAL A 241 -20.21 11.75 -13.72
N TYR A 242 -19.90 10.46 -13.61
CA TYR A 242 -20.68 9.49 -12.87
C TYR A 242 -19.72 8.57 -12.09
N ALA A 243 -20.25 7.66 -11.29
CA ALA A 243 -19.45 6.60 -10.70
C ALA A 243 -20.19 5.28 -10.77
N VAL A 244 -19.42 4.20 -10.73
CA VAL A 244 -19.91 2.83 -10.58
C VAL A 244 -19.42 2.28 -9.26
N VAL A 245 -20.21 1.41 -8.64
CA VAL A 245 -19.92 0.78 -7.36
C VAL A 245 -19.99 -0.73 -7.50
N TYR A 246 -18.98 -1.40 -6.97
CA TYR A 246 -18.93 -2.85 -6.83
C TYR A 246 -19.56 -3.25 -5.49
N GLU A 247 -20.54 -4.15 -5.56
CA GLU A 247 -21.15 -4.77 -4.39
C GLU A 247 -20.60 -6.19 -4.23
N PRO A 248 -19.70 -6.46 -3.26
CA PRO A 248 -19.11 -7.78 -3.09
C PRO A 248 -20.12 -8.88 -2.78
N SER A 249 -21.22 -8.52 -2.09
CA SER A 249 -22.26 -9.48 -1.69
C SER A 249 -23.03 -10.06 -2.89
N SER A 250 -23.19 -9.29 -3.97
CA SER A 250 -23.80 -9.76 -5.23
C SER A 250 -22.78 -10.05 -6.32
N GLY A 251 -21.55 -9.55 -6.20
CA GLY A 251 -20.49 -9.69 -7.20
C GLY A 251 -20.73 -8.86 -8.47
N THR A 252 -21.49 -7.76 -8.36
CA THR A 252 -21.94 -6.97 -9.52
C THR A 252 -21.54 -5.51 -9.43
N TRP A 253 -21.36 -4.87 -10.59
CA TRP A 253 -21.19 -3.42 -10.71
C TRP A 253 -22.51 -2.72 -11.04
N GLN A 254 -22.74 -1.57 -10.44
CA GLN A 254 -23.93 -0.74 -10.69
C GLN A 254 -23.62 0.75 -10.58
N HIS A 255 -24.52 1.62 -11.03
CA HIS A 255 -24.35 3.06 -10.85
C HIS A 255 -24.41 3.46 -9.38
N ALA A 256 -23.48 4.33 -9.00
CA ALA A 256 -23.44 4.93 -7.67
C ALA A 256 -24.44 6.10 -7.57
N ASP A 257 -24.65 6.54 -6.32
CA ASP A 257 -25.52 7.65 -5.99
C ASP A 257 -25.07 8.98 -6.64
N ALA A 258 -25.95 9.60 -7.44
CA ALA A 258 -25.62 10.82 -8.18
C ALA A 258 -25.29 12.02 -7.28
N ASP A 259 -25.90 12.14 -6.09
CA ASP A 259 -25.65 13.25 -5.18
C ASP A 259 -24.23 13.15 -4.59
N MET A 260 -23.82 11.92 -4.23
CA MET A 260 -22.45 11.64 -3.80
C MET A 260 -21.47 12.01 -4.92
N VAL A 261 -21.71 11.53 -6.15
CA VAL A 261 -20.77 11.77 -7.27
C VAL A 261 -20.63 13.24 -7.61
N SER A 262 -21.68 14.04 -7.47
CA SER A 262 -21.69 15.46 -7.86
C SER A 262 -20.61 16.32 -7.16
N GLY A 263 -20.24 15.96 -5.93
CA GLY A 263 -19.22 16.63 -5.12
C GLY A 263 -17.88 15.90 -5.05
N TRP A 264 -17.77 14.69 -5.58
CA TRP A 264 -16.48 14.03 -5.77
C TRP A 264 -15.77 14.66 -6.97
N ARG A 265 -14.91 15.67 -6.72
CA ARG A 265 -14.25 16.49 -7.76
C ARG A 265 -12.73 16.54 -7.63
N GLY A 266 -12.15 15.52 -7.02
CA GLY A 266 -10.73 15.42 -6.79
C GLY A 266 -10.41 14.22 -5.89
N PRO A 267 -9.17 14.11 -5.41
CA PRO A 267 -8.74 13.00 -4.59
C PRO A 267 -9.63 12.83 -3.37
N ALA A 268 -9.96 11.57 -3.09
CA ALA A 268 -10.79 11.16 -1.99
C ALA A 268 -9.99 10.41 -0.91
N VAL A 269 -10.51 10.44 0.32
CA VAL A 269 -10.09 9.55 1.41
C VAL A 269 -11.27 9.28 2.32
N VAL A 270 -11.32 8.10 2.92
CA VAL A 270 -12.35 7.73 3.89
C VAL A 270 -11.76 7.74 5.31
N VAL A 271 -12.45 8.41 6.23
CA VAL A 271 -12.10 8.46 7.66
C VAL A 271 -13.37 8.17 8.45
N ASP A 272 -13.32 7.18 9.34
CA ASP A 272 -14.46 6.74 10.17
C ASP A 272 -15.76 6.52 9.35
N GLY A 273 -15.63 5.94 8.15
CA GLY A 273 -16.76 5.67 7.25
C GLY A 273 -17.33 6.92 6.53
N ILE A 274 -16.69 8.07 6.67
CA ILE A 274 -17.08 9.32 6.00
C ILE A 274 -16.11 9.58 4.85
N LEU A 275 -16.66 9.87 3.67
CA LEU A 275 -15.90 10.23 2.48
C LEU A 275 -15.52 11.72 2.52
N TYR A 276 -14.23 12.01 2.44
CA TYR A 276 -13.67 13.35 2.32
C TYR A 276 -13.07 13.54 0.94
N VAL A 277 -13.29 14.70 0.34
CA VAL A 277 -12.81 15.03 -1.01
C VAL A 277 -12.11 16.38 -0.99
N LEU A 278 -10.97 16.46 -1.67
CA LEU A 278 -10.27 17.71 -1.91
C LEU A 278 -10.57 18.22 -3.31
N ASP A 279 -11.44 19.23 -3.42
CA ASP A 279 -11.65 19.96 -4.67
C ASP A 279 -10.49 20.92 -4.92
N GLN A 280 -9.65 20.56 -5.89
CA GLN A 280 -8.48 21.34 -6.31
C GLN A 280 -8.77 22.33 -7.43
N SER A 281 -9.93 22.23 -8.10
CA SER A 281 -10.33 23.11 -9.20
C SER A 281 -10.67 24.53 -8.72
N SER A 282 -11.17 24.64 -7.49
CA SER A 282 -11.71 25.88 -6.91
C SER A 282 -10.98 26.32 -5.63
N GLY A 283 -9.67 26.05 -5.55
CA GLY A 283 -8.80 26.54 -4.48
C GLY A 283 -8.64 25.62 -3.27
N SER A 284 -8.42 24.32 -3.50
CA SER A 284 -8.11 23.28 -2.49
C SER A 284 -9.05 23.29 -1.28
N ARG A 285 -10.33 23.05 -1.54
CA ARG A 285 -11.38 22.97 -0.52
C ARG A 285 -11.60 21.51 -0.11
N LEU A 286 -11.54 21.23 1.18
CA LEU A 286 -11.89 19.94 1.74
C LEU A 286 -13.39 19.93 2.08
N THR A 287 -14.10 18.94 1.56
CA THR A 287 -15.52 18.68 1.82
C THR A 287 -15.72 17.26 2.33
N MET A 288 -16.80 17.02 3.08
CA MET A 288 -17.18 15.70 3.55
C MET A 288 -18.60 15.33 3.08
N TRP A 289 -18.82 14.06 2.77
CA TRP A 289 -20.11 13.52 2.37
C TRP A 289 -20.99 13.18 3.58
N HIS A 290 -22.11 13.88 3.74
CA HIS A 290 -23.07 13.62 4.81
C HIS A 290 -24.20 12.72 4.32
N LYS A 291 -24.05 11.40 4.48
CA LYS A 291 -24.94 10.36 3.93
C LYS A 291 -26.43 10.58 4.25
N GLU A 292 -26.77 10.90 5.50
CA GLU A 292 -28.18 11.05 5.93
C GLU A 292 -28.88 12.26 5.28
N ARG A 293 -28.12 13.33 5.02
CA ARG A 293 -28.66 14.56 4.39
C ARG A 293 -28.50 14.54 2.88
N ARG A 294 -27.71 13.60 2.34
CA ARG A 294 -27.33 13.52 0.93
C ARG A 294 -26.67 14.81 0.43
N GLU A 295 -25.84 15.41 1.28
CA GLU A 295 -25.22 16.72 1.02
C GLU A 295 -23.72 16.71 1.29
N TRP A 296 -22.99 17.51 0.51
CA TRP A 296 -21.57 17.79 0.71
C TRP A 296 -21.39 18.97 1.67
N MET A 297 -20.77 18.72 2.81
CA MET A 297 -20.53 19.74 3.83
C MET A 297 -19.09 20.27 3.71
N PRO A 298 -18.86 21.59 3.74
CA PRO A 298 -17.51 22.15 3.74
C PRO A 298 -16.81 21.86 5.07
N VAL A 299 -15.58 21.34 5.00
CA VAL A 299 -14.70 21.17 6.17
C VAL A 299 -13.80 22.40 6.32
N GLY A 300 -13.13 22.79 5.23
CA GLY A 300 -12.21 23.92 5.26
C GLY A 300 -11.55 24.19 3.92
N LYS A 301 -10.78 25.28 3.86
CA LYS A 301 -9.98 25.65 2.69
C LYS A 301 -8.50 25.62 3.04
N LEU A 302 -7.70 24.93 2.24
CA LEU A 302 -6.27 24.84 2.45
C LEU A 302 -5.55 26.00 1.77
N SER A 303 -4.44 26.44 2.38
CA SER A 303 -3.62 27.51 1.81
C SER A 303 -2.88 27.01 0.56
N PRO A 304 -2.96 27.71 -0.58
CA PRO A 304 -2.23 27.33 -1.79
C PRO A 304 -0.71 27.43 -1.62
N LEU A 305 -0.24 28.13 -0.59
CA LEU A 305 1.19 28.21 -0.25
C LEU A 305 1.72 26.91 0.37
N LEU A 306 0.85 26.11 1.00
CA LEU A 306 1.23 24.89 1.70
C LEU A 306 0.89 23.62 0.91
N THR A 307 -0.18 23.65 0.12
CA THR A 307 -0.63 22.51 -0.70
C THR A 307 -0.81 22.94 -2.15
N ARG A 308 0.19 22.67 -2.98
CA ARG A 308 0.15 22.93 -4.42
C ARG A 308 -0.36 21.70 -5.16
N PRO A 309 -1.43 21.81 -5.98
CA PRO A 309 -1.88 20.73 -6.85
C PRO A 309 -0.79 20.24 -7.83
N PRO A 310 -0.82 18.98 -8.27
CA PRO A 310 -1.75 17.93 -7.83
C PRO A 310 -1.41 17.46 -6.41
N CYS A 311 -2.44 17.33 -5.58
CA CYS A 311 -2.37 16.75 -4.24
C CYS A 311 -2.97 15.36 -4.23
N GLN A 312 -2.53 14.54 -3.27
CA GLN A 312 -3.13 13.25 -2.91
C GLN A 312 -3.48 13.24 -1.43
N LEU A 313 -4.47 12.41 -1.05
CA LEU A 313 -4.93 12.27 0.32
C LEU A 313 -4.60 10.88 0.86
N VAL A 314 -4.20 10.82 2.12
CA VAL A 314 -4.21 9.58 2.92
C VAL A 314 -4.65 9.89 4.34
N ALA A 315 -5.14 8.88 5.05
CA ALA A 315 -5.56 9.02 6.43
C ALA A 315 -4.79 8.07 7.35
N ILE A 316 -4.55 8.54 8.57
CA ILE A 316 -4.06 7.73 9.69
C ILE A 316 -4.90 8.11 10.90
N GLY A 317 -5.73 7.16 11.38
CA GLY A 317 -6.76 7.46 12.37
C GLY A 317 -7.66 8.59 11.89
N LYS A 318 -7.83 9.62 12.71
CA LYS A 318 -8.67 10.81 12.43
C LYS A 318 -7.92 11.96 11.75
N SER A 319 -6.70 11.73 11.32
CA SER A 319 -5.86 12.74 10.65
C SER A 319 -5.81 12.47 9.15
N ILE A 320 -6.17 13.46 8.35
CA ILE A 320 -6.02 13.48 6.90
C ILE A 320 -4.72 14.19 6.56
N PHE A 321 -3.85 13.51 5.83
CA PHE A 321 -2.61 14.04 5.28
C PHE A 321 -2.85 14.43 3.82
N VAL A 322 -2.70 15.71 3.53
CA VAL A 322 -2.79 16.29 2.19
C VAL A 322 -1.37 16.46 1.68
N VAL A 323 -0.97 15.62 0.73
CA VAL A 323 0.39 15.61 0.16
C VAL A 323 0.35 16.24 -1.23
N GLY A 324 0.84 17.47 -1.33
CA GLY A 324 0.91 18.24 -2.57
C GLY A 324 2.25 18.11 -3.31
N LYS A 325 2.34 18.83 -4.43
CA LYS A 325 3.52 18.93 -5.28
C LYS A 325 4.78 19.28 -4.48
N GLY A 326 5.88 18.57 -4.77
CA GLY A 326 7.13 18.67 -4.02
C GLY A 326 7.06 18.07 -2.61
N LEU A 327 6.08 17.18 -2.37
CA LEU A 327 5.84 16.51 -1.09
C LEU A 327 5.46 17.45 0.06
N GLY A 328 4.99 18.66 -0.26
CA GLY A 328 4.46 19.58 0.73
C GLY A 328 3.25 18.96 1.42
N THR A 329 3.35 18.72 2.72
CA THR A 329 2.32 17.97 3.46
C THR A 329 1.62 18.87 4.47
N VAL A 330 0.28 18.83 4.48
CA VAL A 330 -0.56 19.46 5.51
C VAL A 330 -1.41 18.40 6.18
N VAL A 331 -1.52 18.48 7.51
CA VAL A 331 -2.37 17.58 8.30
C VAL A 331 -3.63 18.30 8.73
N VAL A 332 -4.77 17.65 8.54
CA VAL A 332 -6.09 18.11 8.98
C VAL A 332 -6.67 17.06 9.93
N ASP A 333 -6.92 17.45 11.17
CA ASP A 333 -7.63 16.61 12.14
C ASP A 333 -9.15 16.79 11.97
N VAL A 334 -9.86 15.68 11.79
CA VAL A 334 -11.32 15.66 11.60
C VAL A 334 -12.07 15.06 12.80
N GLY A 335 -11.39 14.84 13.94
CA GLY A 335 -11.97 14.21 15.11
C GLY A 335 -12.94 15.08 15.93
N ASP A 336 -12.80 16.41 15.87
CA ASP A 336 -13.67 17.36 16.57
C ASP A 336 -14.59 18.09 15.58
N LEU A 337 -15.67 17.42 15.15
CA LEU A 337 -16.72 17.96 14.27
C LEU A 337 -17.41 19.23 14.82
N GLY A 338 -17.15 19.63 16.08
CA GLY A 338 -17.66 20.85 16.71
C GLY A 338 -16.69 22.04 16.72
N ASN A 339 -15.42 21.83 16.37
CA ASN A 339 -14.40 22.90 16.39
C ASN A 339 -13.35 22.61 15.31
N VAL A 340 -13.74 22.73 14.04
CA VAL A 340 -12.83 22.62 12.89
C VAL A 340 -11.88 23.83 12.89
N GLY A 341 -10.86 23.75 13.74
CA GLY A 341 -10.04 24.90 14.11
C GLY A 341 -8.57 24.57 14.38
N ARG A 342 -8.10 23.36 14.08
CA ARG A 342 -6.66 23.04 14.13
C ARG A 342 -6.17 22.50 12.79
N VAL A 343 -6.11 23.40 11.81
CA VAL A 343 -5.16 23.30 10.71
C VAL A 343 -3.83 23.82 11.24
N MET A 344 -2.90 22.94 11.62
CA MET A 344 -1.49 23.33 11.66
C MET A 344 -0.57 22.11 11.70
N MET A 345 0.14 21.88 10.59
CA MET A 345 1.59 21.72 10.54
C MET A 345 1.99 21.39 9.10
N SER A 346 2.93 22.15 8.55
CA SER A 346 3.56 21.86 7.28
C SER A 346 4.87 21.14 7.53
N SER A 347 5.05 19.96 6.95
CA SER A 347 6.39 19.41 6.78
C SER A 347 6.84 19.69 5.34
N SER A 348 7.84 20.54 5.21
CA SER A 348 8.60 20.69 3.97
C SER A 348 9.95 20.00 4.15
N ILE A 349 10.44 19.38 3.08
CA ILE A 349 11.83 18.94 3.02
C ILE A 349 12.67 20.21 2.97
N PRO A 350 13.61 20.45 3.90
CA PRO A 350 14.58 21.51 3.72
C PRO A 350 15.43 21.13 2.51
N LYS A 351 15.29 21.88 1.40
CA LYS A 351 16.10 21.84 0.16
C LYS A 351 15.61 21.02 -1.05
N LEU A 352 14.34 20.61 -1.15
CA LEU A 352 13.84 20.10 -2.44
C LEU A 352 13.33 21.25 -3.33
N ILE A 353 14.18 21.69 -4.26
CA ILE A 353 13.84 22.62 -5.35
C ILE A 353 13.05 21.89 -6.47
N SER A 354 12.97 20.56 -6.41
CA SER A 354 12.36 19.75 -7.45
C SER A 354 10.84 19.68 -7.36
N ASP A 355 10.24 19.93 -8.52
CA ASP A 355 8.83 20.15 -8.75
C ASP A 355 8.11 18.82 -9.00
N TYR A 356 8.25 17.86 -8.08
CA TYR A 356 7.68 16.51 -8.25
C TYR A 356 6.16 16.52 -8.13
N ASN A 357 5.48 15.86 -9.06
CA ASN A 357 4.05 15.57 -8.98
C ASN A 357 3.84 14.32 -8.12
N VAL A 358 2.93 14.39 -7.15
CA VAL A 358 2.52 13.23 -6.36
C VAL A 358 1.46 12.49 -7.16
N ILE A 359 1.73 11.22 -7.48
CA ILE A 359 0.84 10.36 -8.27
C ILE A 359 -0.13 9.63 -7.36
N SER A 360 0.38 8.98 -6.32
CA SER A 360 -0.39 8.18 -5.37
C SER A 360 0.28 8.22 -4.01
N CYS A 361 -0.52 8.11 -2.95
CA CYS A 361 -0.05 7.98 -1.59
C CYS A 361 -0.77 6.80 -0.92
N LYS A 362 -0.03 6.00 -0.14
CA LYS A 362 -0.58 4.87 0.62
C LYS A 362 0.04 4.78 2.00
N CYS A 363 -0.73 4.30 2.96
CA CYS A 363 -0.28 4.04 4.32
C CYS A 363 0.12 2.57 4.45
N LEU A 364 1.27 2.29 5.06
CA LEU A 364 1.72 0.94 5.37
C LEU A 364 2.03 0.81 6.86
N THR A 365 1.32 -0.11 7.52
CA THR A 365 1.40 -0.38 8.95
C THR A 365 2.21 -1.64 9.23
N ILE A 366 3.17 -1.58 10.16
CA ILE A 366 4.10 -2.69 10.49
C ILE A 366 4.32 -2.86 11.98
#